data_AF-A0A382J4R9-F1
#
_entry.id   AF-A0A382J4R9-F1
#
_cell.length_a   1.000
_cell.length_b   1.000
_cell.length_c   1.000
_cell.angle_alpha   90.00
_cell.angle_beta   90.00
_cell.angle_gamma   90.00
#
_symmetry.space_group_name_H-M   'P 1'
#
loop_
_entity.id
_entity.type
_entity.pdbx_description
1 polymer ?
#
loop_
_entity_poly.entity_id
_entity_poly.type
_entity_poly.pdbx_seq_one_letter_code
_entity_poly.pdbx_strand_id
1 'polypeptide(L)'
;MANDSHSTYVYVGLGGEGENIGLGGMYRRADDTQEWQAINNGLPNEPQIRALLVQPQNPQTIYAGTQNGVYRSDDRGDHWQALDSHRGDVWSLALHPT
;
A
#
# COMPACT_ATOMS: atom_id res chain seq x y z
N MET A 1 0.21 -5.12 -26.10
CA MET A 1 1.25 -4.56 -25.20
C MET A 1 0.57 -3.41 -24.46
N ALA A 2 0.29 -3.58 -23.17
CA ALA A 2 -0.49 -2.60 -22.42
C ALA A 2 0.35 -1.35 -22.18
N ASN A 3 -0.23 -0.20 -22.52
CA ASN A 3 0.34 1.13 -22.42
C ASN A 3 0.48 1.52 -20.94
N ASP A 4 1.66 1.32 -20.35
CA ASP A 4 1.96 1.77 -18.99
C ASP A 4 2.39 3.25 -19.01
N SER A 5 1.46 4.14 -19.38
CA SER A 5 1.73 5.57 -19.63
C SER A 5 1.63 6.47 -18.41
N HIS A 6 1.36 5.95 -17.22
CA HIS A 6 1.16 6.79 -16.03
C HIS A 6 2.50 7.04 -15.34
N SER A 7 2.90 8.31 -15.29
CA SER A 7 4.22 8.71 -14.75
C SER A 7 4.21 8.86 -13.23
N THR A 8 3.05 9.10 -12.61
CA THR A 8 2.95 9.27 -11.16
C THR A 8 1.68 8.63 -10.62
N TYR A 9 1.82 7.97 -9.46
CA TYR A 9 0.69 7.52 -8.67
C TYR A 9 0.72 8.17 -7.29
N VAL A 10 -0.46 8.53 -6.78
CA VAL A 10 -0.66 8.91 -5.39
C VAL A 10 -1.23 7.72 -4.65
N TYR A 11 -0.64 7.39 -3.51
CA TYR A 11 -1.09 6.31 -2.63
C TYR A 11 -1.63 6.87 -1.34
N VAL A 12 -2.75 6.33 -0.88
CA VAL A 12 -3.37 6.67 0.40
C VAL A 12 -3.60 5.39 1.18
N GLY A 13 -3.09 5.37 2.40
CA GLY A 13 -3.41 4.39 3.40
C GLY A 13 -4.45 4.96 4.37
N LEU A 14 -5.56 4.25 4.55
CA LEU A 14 -6.60 4.60 5.50
C LEU A 14 -6.60 3.62 6.68
N GLY A 15 -6.81 4.15 7.87
CA GLY A 15 -7.19 3.39 9.05
C GLY A 15 -8.64 3.72 9.39
N GLY A 16 -9.50 2.71 9.43
CA GLY A 16 -10.81 2.88 10.04
C GLY A 16 -10.65 3.14 11.54
N GLU A 17 -11.21 4.24 12.04
CA GLU A 17 -11.32 4.52 13.48
C GLU A 17 -12.79 4.54 13.91
N GLY A 18 -13.05 4.10 15.16
CA GLY A 18 -14.40 4.07 15.74
C GLY A 18 -15.34 3.10 15.02
N GLU A 19 -16.55 3.54 14.64
CA GLU A 19 -17.52 2.70 13.90
C GLU A 19 -17.15 2.52 12.42
N ASN A 20 -16.10 3.18 11.91
CA ASN A 20 -15.70 3.16 10.50
C ASN A 20 -14.66 2.10 10.16
N ILE A 21 -14.62 0.99 10.89
CA ILE A 21 -13.62 -0.08 10.77
C ILE A 21 -13.58 -0.68 9.34
N GLY A 22 -14.68 -0.58 8.58
CA GLY A 22 -14.80 -1.00 7.17
C GLY A 22 -14.30 -0.03 6.10
N LEU A 23 -13.84 1.19 6.46
CA LEU A 23 -13.30 2.18 5.51
C LEU A 23 -11.76 2.18 5.44
N GLY A 24 -11.11 1.21 6.08
CA GLY A 24 -9.66 1.03 6.02
C GLY A 24 -9.19 0.52 4.65
N GLY A 25 -7.90 0.75 4.37
CA GLY A 25 -7.19 0.11 3.28
C GLY A 25 -6.40 1.03 2.38
N MET A 26 -5.88 0.44 1.32
CA MET A 26 -5.02 1.06 0.33
C MET A 26 -5.81 1.52 -0.87
N TYR A 27 -5.56 2.77 -1.25
CA TYR A 27 -6.08 3.38 -2.46
C TYR A 27 -4.95 3.97 -3.28
N ARG A 28 -5.08 3.90 -4.60
CA ARG A 28 -4.17 4.48 -5.56
C ARG A 28 -4.96 5.31 -6.57
N ARG A 29 -4.41 6.45 -6.96
CA ARG A 29 -4.91 7.26 -8.07
C ARG A 29 -3.75 7.64 -8.98
N ALA A 30 -3.96 7.58 -10.30
CA ALA A 30 -3.01 8.18 -11.24
C ALA A 30 -3.07 9.71 -11.14
N ASP A 31 -1.98 10.42 -11.43
CA ASP A 31 -1.95 11.88 -11.36
C ASP A 31 -2.85 12.57 -12.40
N ASP A 32 -3.10 11.90 -13.51
CA ASP A 32 -3.91 12.37 -14.64
C ASP A 32 -5.39 11.94 -14.59
N THR A 33 -5.79 11.14 -13.59
CA THR A 33 -7.18 10.73 -13.41
C THR A 33 -7.79 11.29 -12.12
N GLN A 34 -9.12 11.33 -12.07
CA GLN A 34 -9.87 11.78 -10.89
C GLN A 34 -10.37 10.62 -10.01
N GLU A 35 -10.07 9.37 -10.37
CA GLU A 35 -10.69 8.18 -9.77
C GLU A 35 -9.73 7.41 -8.86
N TRP A 36 -10.14 7.22 -7.60
CA TRP A 36 -9.41 6.37 -6.66
C TRP A 36 -9.75 4.89 -6.86
N GLN A 37 -8.72 4.07 -7.01
CA GLN A 37 -8.83 2.62 -7.08
C GLN A 37 -8.44 1.99 -5.76
N ALA A 38 -9.30 1.12 -5.22
CA ALA A 38 -8.93 0.27 -4.09
C ALA A 38 -7.93 -0.82 -4.56
N ILE A 39 -6.82 -0.95 -3.84
CA ILE A 39 -5.71 -1.84 -4.16
C ILE A 39 -5.40 -2.73 -2.94
N ASN A 40 -6.41 -3.47 -2.49
CA ASN A 40 -6.40 -4.23 -1.23
C ASN A 40 -6.15 -5.74 -1.39
N ASN A 41 -5.89 -6.21 -2.61
CA ASN A 41 -5.80 -7.64 -2.87
C ASN A 41 -4.59 -8.28 -2.18
N GLY A 42 -4.81 -9.20 -1.25
CA GLY A 42 -3.76 -9.82 -0.43
C GLY A 42 -3.43 -9.10 0.88
N LEU A 43 -4.05 -7.95 1.15
CA LEU A 43 -4.04 -7.32 2.48
C LEU A 43 -5.02 -8.03 3.43
N PRO A 44 -4.86 -7.87 4.76
CA PRO A 44 -5.81 -8.46 5.72
C PRO A 44 -7.18 -7.79 5.59
N ASN A 45 -8.22 -8.47 6.09
CA ASN A 45 -9.54 -7.85 6.22
C ASN A 45 -9.47 -6.59 7.08
N GLU A 46 -10.18 -5.54 6.65
CA GLU A 46 -10.19 -4.23 7.32
C GLU A 46 -8.77 -3.71 7.62
N PRO A 47 -7.90 -3.57 6.59
CA PRO A 47 -6.51 -3.21 6.83
C PRO A 47 -6.43 -1.77 7.31
N GLN A 48 -5.74 -1.55 8.43
CA GLN A 48 -5.36 -0.24 8.91
C GLN A 48 -3.95 0.05 8.42
N ILE A 49 -3.86 0.90 7.41
CA ILE A 49 -2.56 1.26 6.84
C ILE A 49 -1.94 2.38 7.65
N ARG A 50 -0.77 2.12 8.22
CA ARG A 50 -0.08 3.01 9.17
C ARG A 50 1.22 3.57 8.61
N ALA A 51 1.86 2.85 7.68
CA ALA A 51 3.09 3.28 7.04
C ALA A 51 3.08 2.90 5.56
N LEU A 52 3.67 3.74 4.72
CA LEU A 52 3.85 3.50 3.30
C LEU A 52 5.25 3.87 2.86
N LEU A 53 5.78 3.08 1.95
CA LEU A 53 7.09 3.31 1.37
C LEU A 53 7.13 2.80 -0.07
N VAL A 54 7.61 3.65 -0.99
CA VAL A 54 7.82 3.31 -2.40
C VAL A 54 9.32 3.15 -2.64
N GLN A 55 9.72 2.09 -3.34
CA GLN A 55 11.13 1.86 -3.64
C GLN A 55 11.65 2.81 -4.74
N PRO A 56 12.66 3.66 -4.48
CA PRO A 56 13.10 4.68 -5.43
C PRO A 56 13.66 4.11 -6.75
N GLN A 57 14.41 3.00 -6.68
CA GLN A 57 15.04 2.38 -7.85
C GLN A 57 14.07 1.48 -8.64
N ASN A 58 12.95 1.09 -8.04
CA ASN A 58 11.90 0.32 -8.70
C ASN A 58 10.52 0.71 -8.14
N PRO A 59 9.87 1.77 -8.65
CA PRO A 59 8.60 2.26 -8.11
C PRO A 59 7.42 1.28 -8.25
N GLN A 60 7.60 0.15 -8.95
CA GLN A 60 6.63 -0.96 -8.92
C GLN A 60 6.56 -1.62 -7.55
N THR A 61 7.68 -1.64 -6.83
CA THR A 61 7.77 -2.22 -5.49
C THR A 61 7.35 -1.19 -4.45
N ILE A 62 6.32 -1.52 -3.70
CA ILE A 62 5.81 -0.72 -2.58
C ILE A 62 5.62 -1.57 -1.34
N TYR A 63 5.75 -0.96 -0.17
CA TYR A 63 5.62 -1.59 1.13
C TYR A 63 4.54 -0.87 1.94
N ALA A 64 3.70 -1.66 2.62
CA ALA A 64 2.67 -1.17 3.52
C ALA A 64 2.87 -1.77 4.91
N GLY A 65 2.92 -0.89 5.90
CA GLY A 65 2.83 -1.25 7.30
C GLY A 65 1.36 -1.26 7.73
N THR A 66 0.93 -2.37 8.32
CA THR A 66 -0.45 -2.55 8.80
C THR A 66 -0.50 -2.83 10.30
N GLN A 67 -1.69 -3.03 10.85
CA GLN A 67 -1.88 -3.58 12.20
C GLN A 67 -1.45 -5.06 12.35
N ASN A 68 -1.18 -5.73 11.23
CA ASN A 68 -0.86 -7.17 11.18
C ASN A 68 0.52 -7.46 10.57
N GLY A 69 1.42 -6.47 10.54
CA GLY A 69 2.77 -6.62 9.98
C GLY A 69 2.95 -5.93 8.63
N VAL A 70 4.07 -6.26 7.98
CA VAL A 70 4.53 -5.62 6.74
C VAL A 70 4.08 -6.43 5.53
N TYR A 71 3.55 -5.73 4.54
CA TYR A 71 3.18 -6.27 3.24
C TYR A 71 3.99 -5.60 2.14
N ARG A 72 4.28 -6.36 1.09
CA ARG A 72 4.94 -5.88 -0.13
C ARG A 72 4.07 -6.17 -1.33
N SER A 73 4.05 -5.23 -2.27
CA SER A 73 3.60 -5.46 -3.63
C SER A 73 4.77 -5.18 -4.58
N ASP A 74 4.81 -5.93 -5.69
CA ASP A 74 5.77 -5.74 -6.79
C ASP A 74 5.09 -5.25 -8.08
N ASP A 75 3.83 -4.81 -7.96
CA ASP A 75 2.96 -4.40 -9.06
C ASP A 75 2.10 -3.17 -8.67
N ARG A 76 2.74 -2.19 -8.00
CA ARG A 76 2.13 -0.92 -7.59
C ARG A 76 0.87 -1.07 -6.72
N GLY A 77 0.77 -2.16 -5.97
CA GLY A 77 -0.32 -2.45 -5.04
C GLY A 77 -1.42 -3.35 -5.60
N ASP A 78 -1.33 -3.80 -6.85
CA ASP A 78 -2.36 -4.66 -7.44
C ASP A 78 -2.44 -6.02 -6.72
N HIS A 79 -1.31 -6.54 -6.21
CA HIS A 79 -1.22 -7.73 -5.36
C HIS A 79 -0.23 -7.55 -4.21
N TRP A 80 -0.64 -7.91 -3.00
CA TRP A 80 0.17 -7.84 -1.79
C TRP A 80 0.54 -9.22 -1.25
N GLN A 81 1.74 -9.32 -0.69
CA GLN A 81 2.25 -10.49 0.02
C GLN A 81 2.80 -10.05 1.37
N ALA A 82 2.47 -10.78 2.43
CA ALA A 82 3.07 -10.57 3.75
C ALA A 82 4.57 -10.92 3.68
N LEU A 83 5.43 -10.00 4.15
CA LEU A 83 6.88 -10.22 4.16
C LEU A 83 7.38 -10.98 5.38
N ASP A 84 6.60 -11.00 6.46
CA ASP A 84 7.06 -11.57 7.71
C ASP A 84 5.90 -12.04 8.61
N SER A 85 6.21 -12.93 9.56
CA SER A 85 5.24 -13.51 10.50
C SER A 85 5.08 -12.72 11.81
N HIS A 86 5.89 -11.67 12.00
CA HIS A 86 5.82 -10.78 13.16
C HIS A 86 4.51 -10.01 13.14
N ARG A 87 3.55 -10.49 13.95
CA ARG A 87 2.25 -9.87 14.15
C ARG A 87 2.41 -8.66 15.06
N GLY A 88 2.25 -7.47 14.50
CA GLY A 88 2.25 -6.23 15.28
C GLY A 88 2.02 -5.01 14.40
N ASP A 89 1.69 -3.90 15.06
CA ASP A 89 1.49 -2.61 14.41
C ASP A 89 2.82 -2.10 13.82
N VAL A 90 2.83 -1.85 12.52
CA VAL A 90 3.97 -1.27 11.83
C VAL A 90 3.79 0.23 11.72
N TRP A 91 4.56 0.98 12.51
CA TRP A 91 4.45 2.44 12.58
C TRP A 91 5.41 3.19 11.66
N SER A 92 6.47 2.53 11.20
CA SER A 92 7.46 3.18 10.36
C SER A 92 8.09 2.17 9.41
N LEU A 93 8.46 2.66 8.23
CA LEU A 93 9.23 1.95 7.22
C LEU A 93 10.34 2.89 6.75
N ALA A 94 11.52 2.34 6.52
CA ALA A 94 12.65 3.10 5.97
C ALA A 94 13.41 2.21 4.99
N LEU A 95 13.94 2.83 3.94
CA LEU A 95 14.95 2.23 3.09
C LEU A 95 16.30 2.82 3.44
N HIS A 96 17.30 1.96 3.50
CA HIS A 96 18.68 2.40 3.52
C HIS A 96 19.11 2.75 2.08
N PRO A 97 19.66 3.94 1.81
CA PRO A 97 20.22 4.24 0.51
C PRO A 97 21.45 3.36 0.25
N THR A 98 21.55 2.80 -0.95
CA THR A 98 22.75 2.09 -1.39
C THR A 98 23.83 3.06 -1.83
#